data_AF-A0A258E8Y4-F1
#
_entry.id   AF-A0A258E8Y4-F1
#
_cell.length_a   1.000
_cell.length_b   1.000
_cell.length_c   1.000
_cell.angle_alpha   90.00
_cell.angle_beta   90.00
_cell.angle_gamma   90.00
#
_symmetry.space_group_name_H-M   'P 1'
#
loop_
_entity.id
_entity.type
_entity.pdbx_description
1 polymer ?
#
loop_
_entity_poly.entity_id
_entity_poly.type
_entity_poly.pdbx_seq_one_letter_code
_entity_poly.pdbx_strand_id
1 'polypeptide(L)'
;MMMGSRKLSNNAAGFRVPGFSAAQPNGFLPIIELSIDDYAGTLGYRTDFENGIAVDLSQGWGYNQARFNVFNTANVSLGATSPSTFDAGAVRYQQFVTDLTLSKALPFLAGGNIAIGGQFRHEKYKIISGEPNASVGLGADGFSGFNPRNPTSGIGKHGLAAGHQHLHLPAYRKSA
;
A
#
# COMPACT_ATOMS: atom_id res chain seq x y z
N MET A 1 -2.11 10.36 14.96
CA MET A 1 -2.39 8.98 15.44
C MET A 1 -1.73 8.02 14.46
N MET A 2 -1.07 6.96 14.94
CA MET A 2 -0.48 5.91 14.10
C MET A 2 -1.23 4.59 14.33
N MET A 3 -1.42 3.82 13.27
CA MET A 3 -2.02 2.48 13.30
C MET A 3 -1.16 1.52 12.49
N GLY A 4 -1.14 0.26 12.92
CA GLY A 4 -0.42 -0.81 12.24
C GLY A 4 -1.17 -2.13 12.36
N SER A 5 -1.10 -2.94 11.32
CA SER A 5 -1.65 -4.30 11.33
C SER A 5 -0.78 -5.25 10.51
N ARG A 6 -0.86 -6.53 10.85
CA ARG A 6 -0.26 -7.62 10.07
C ARG A 6 -1.34 -8.66 9.75
N LYS A 7 -1.40 -9.08 8.50
CA LYS A 7 -2.30 -10.13 8.02
C LYS A 7 -1.49 -11.28 7.42
N LEU A 8 -1.96 -12.50 7.63
CA LEU A 8 -1.39 -13.72 7.08
C LEU A 8 -2.49 -14.51 6.38
N SER A 9 -2.19 -15.05 5.21
CA SER A 9 -3.12 -15.86 4.42
C SER A 9 -2.37 -16.97 3.72
N ASN A 10 -2.89 -18.19 3.79
CA ASN A 10 -2.34 -19.37 3.13
C ASN A 10 -3.30 -19.87 2.06
N ASN A 11 -2.76 -20.11 0.86
CA ASN A 11 -3.53 -20.62 -0.27
C ASN A 11 -2.81 -21.82 -0.89
N ALA A 12 -3.53 -22.92 -1.10
CA ALA A 12 -2.98 -24.12 -1.72
C ALA A 12 -2.99 -23.99 -3.26
N ALA A 13 -1.86 -24.28 -3.90
CA ALA A 13 -1.67 -24.14 -5.35
C ALA A 13 -1.67 -25.50 -6.08
N GLY A 14 -2.65 -26.34 -5.75
CA GLY A 14 -2.90 -27.65 -6.37
C GLY A 14 -1.87 -28.73 -5.98
N PHE A 15 -2.32 -29.97 -5.77
CA PHE A 15 -1.43 -31.06 -5.40
C PHE A 15 -0.52 -31.49 -6.56
N ARG A 16 0.74 -31.78 -6.26
CA ARG A 16 1.73 -32.43 -7.14
C ARG A 16 1.82 -33.90 -6.77
N VAL A 17 1.59 -34.75 -7.76
CA VAL A 17 1.57 -36.22 -7.58
C VAL A 17 2.96 -36.78 -7.25
N PRO A 18 3.05 -37.99 -6.67
CA PRO A 18 4.33 -38.69 -6.50
C PRO A 18 5.15 -38.75 -7.79
N GLY A 19 6.47 -38.63 -7.65
CA GLY A 19 7.43 -38.62 -8.77
C GLY A 19 7.55 -37.28 -9.52
N PHE A 20 6.72 -36.28 -9.20
CA PHE A 20 6.79 -34.96 -9.84
C PHE A 20 8.10 -34.21 -9.53
N SER A 21 8.65 -34.36 -8.32
CA SER A 21 9.93 -33.77 -7.91
C SER A 21 10.82 -34.82 -7.25
N ALA A 22 12.10 -34.85 -7.62
CA ALA A 22 13.09 -35.71 -6.96
C ALA A 22 13.31 -35.35 -5.48
N ALA A 23 13.13 -34.07 -5.11
CA ALA A 23 13.22 -33.61 -3.72
C ALA A 23 11.95 -33.90 -2.89
N GLN A 24 10.82 -34.17 -3.56
CA GLN A 24 9.53 -34.49 -2.93
C GLN A 24 8.90 -35.71 -3.62
N PRO A 25 9.50 -36.90 -3.48
CA PRO A 25 9.14 -38.08 -4.28
C PRO A 25 7.73 -38.60 -4.01
N ASN A 26 7.19 -38.33 -2.82
CA ASN A 26 5.85 -38.79 -2.40
C ASN A 26 4.72 -37.83 -2.80
N GLY A 27 5.02 -36.77 -3.56
CA GLY A 27 4.08 -35.71 -3.87
C GLY A 27 3.97 -34.67 -2.76
N PHE A 28 3.42 -33.50 -3.09
CA PHE A 28 3.38 -32.34 -2.20
C PHE A 28 2.25 -31.38 -2.60
N LEU A 29 1.82 -30.52 -1.67
CA LEU A 29 0.82 -29.48 -1.91
C LEU A 29 1.46 -28.12 -1.63
N PRO A 30 1.91 -27.39 -2.68
CA PRO A 30 2.46 -26.06 -2.49
C PRO A 30 1.47 -25.14 -1.81
N ILE A 31 1.93 -24.42 -0.80
CA ILE A 31 1.17 -23.41 -0.07
C ILE A 31 1.82 -22.06 -0.33
N ILE A 32 1.09 -21.13 -0.95
CA ILE A 32 1.49 -19.74 -1.08
C ILE A 32 1.02 -19.01 0.18
N GLU A 33 1.97 -18.53 0.97
CA GLU A 33 1.71 -17.67 2.12
C GLU A 33 1.89 -16.21 1.71
N LEU A 34 0.86 -15.42 1.96
CA LEU A 34 0.88 -13.98 1.83
C LEU A 34 0.92 -13.34 3.22
N SER A 35 2.00 -12.61 3.50
CA SER A 35 2.10 -11.78 4.71
C SER A 35 2.01 -10.30 4.31
N ILE A 36 1.02 -9.59 4.85
CA ILE A 36 0.83 -8.15 4.60
C ILE A 36 1.13 -7.38 5.88
N ASP A 37 2.09 -6.47 5.84
CA ASP A 37 2.30 -5.45 6.86
C ASP A 37 1.72 -4.13 6.36
N ASP A 38 0.88 -3.49 7.17
CA ASP A 38 0.20 -2.25 6.84
C ASP A 38 0.35 -1.24 7.98
N TYR A 39 0.84 -0.04 7.66
CA TYR A 39 1.04 1.04 8.61
C TYR A 39 0.55 2.35 8.03
N ALA A 40 -0.11 3.15 8.85
CA ALA A 40 -0.52 4.49 8.49
C ALA A 40 -0.42 5.43 9.67
N GLY A 41 -0.19 6.70 9.38
CA GLY A 41 -0.18 7.75 10.39
C GLY A 41 -0.48 9.11 9.80
N THR A 42 -1.16 9.93 10.59
CA THR A 42 -1.44 11.32 10.23
C THR A 42 -1.07 12.24 11.38
N LEU A 43 -0.43 13.36 11.03
CA LEU A 43 -0.19 14.50 11.90
C LEU A 43 -0.88 15.72 11.28
N GLY A 44 -1.50 16.56 12.11
CA GLY A 44 -2.15 17.78 11.66
C GLY A 44 -1.88 18.94 12.61
N TYR A 45 -1.93 20.15 12.07
CA TYR A 45 -1.82 21.41 12.78
C TYR A 45 -2.91 22.36 12.29
N ARG A 46 -3.65 22.95 13.22
CA ARG A 46 -4.68 23.94 12.94
C ARG A 46 -4.47 25.16 13.80
N THR A 47 -4.62 26.33 13.20
CA THR A 47 -4.53 27.61 13.91
C THR A 47 -5.46 28.64 13.30
N ASP A 48 -5.93 29.55 14.15
CA ASP A 48 -6.71 30.72 13.76
C ASP A 48 -5.88 31.98 14.04
N PHE A 49 -5.86 32.90 13.08
CA PHE A 49 -5.17 34.18 13.18
C PHE A 49 -6.14 35.30 13.53
N GLU A 50 -5.66 36.33 14.21
CA GLU A 50 -6.46 37.50 14.64
C GLU A 50 -7.14 38.23 13.48
N ASN A 51 -6.59 38.13 12.27
CA ASN A 51 -7.16 38.71 11.03
C ASN A 51 -8.33 37.89 10.44
N GLY A 52 -8.80 36.85 11.14
CA GLY A 52 -9.92 35.99 10.78
C GLY A 52 -9.60 34.87 9.79
N ILE A 53 -8.31 34.63 9.50
CA ILE A 53 -7.85 33.52 8.66
C ILE A 53 -7.61 32.29 9.55
N ALA A 54 -8.16 31.14 9.17
CA ALA A 54 -7.83 29.85 9.74
C ALA A 54 -6.99 29.02 8.76
N VAL A 55 -6.01 28.31 9.29
CA VAL A 55 -5.13 27.42 8.55
C VAL A 55 -5.24 26.02 9.11
N ASP A 56 -5.44 25.05 8.22
CA ASP A 56 -5.48 23.62 8.54
C ASP A 56 -4.47 22.91 7.63
N LEU A 57 -3.42 22.36 8.24
CA LEU A 57 -2.35 21.64 7.57
C LEU A 57 -2.32 20.21 8.10
N SER A 58 -2.26 19.22 7.21
CA SER A 58 -2.04 17.83 7.63
C SER A 58 -1.05 17.10 6.72
N GLN A 59 -0.37 16.14 7.31
CA GLN A 59 0.56 15.23 6.66
C GLN A 59 0.16 13.79 7.00
N GLY A 60 -0.27 13.05 5.99
CA GLY A 60 -0.48 11.62 6.03
C GLY A 60 0.73 10.85 5.49
N TRP A 61 0.97 9.69 6.10
CA TRP A 61 1.91 8.67 5.62
C TRP A 61 1.23 7.31 5.64
N GLY A 62 1.45 6.53 4.58
CA GLY A 62 0.98 5.16 4.45
C GLY A 62 2.07 4.24 3.92
N TYR A 63 2.09 3.02 4.42
CA TYR A 63 2.98 1.94 4.03
C TYR A 63 2.21 0.63 3.96
N ASN A 64 2.36 -0.09 2.86
CA ASN A 64 1.87 -1.45 2.72
C ASN A 64 2.95 -2.32 2.08
N GLN A 65 3.21 -3.50 2.64
CA GLN A 65 4.07 -4.49 2.01
C GLN A 65 3.42 -5.86 2.07
N ALA A 66 3.30 -6.49 0.91
CA ALA A 66 2.88 -7.88 0.76
C ALA A 66 4.08 -8.75 0.37
N ARG A 67 4.49 -9.65 1.27
CA ARG A 67 5.53 -10.67 1.04
C ARG A 67 4.90 -12.00 0.69
N PHE A 68 5.54 -12.73 -0.21
CA PHE A 68 5.10 -14.04 -0.68
C PHE A 68 6.15 -15.07 -0.31
N ASN A 69 5.78 -16.03 0.52
CA ASN A 69 6.55 -17.25 0.74
C ASN A 69 5.81 -18.41 0.08
N VAL A 70 6.54 -19.45 -0.33
CA VAL A 70 5.94 -20.69 -0.79
C VAL A 70 6.48 -21.83 0.06
N PHE A 71 5.60 -22.62 0.65
CA PHE A 71 5.91 -23.76 1.49
C PHE A 71 5.46 -25.07 0.87
N ASN A 72 5.99 -26.19 1.36
CA ASN A 72 5.66 -27.54 0.91
C ASN A 72 5.68 -27.63 -0.62
N THR A 73 6.75 -27.07 -1.21
CA THR A 73 6.93 -26.93 -2.65
C THR A 73 8.26 -27.56 -3.07
N ALA A 74 8.60 -27.46 -4.35
CA ALA A 74 9.93 -27.72 -4.88
C ALA A 74 10.11 -26.87 -6.15
N ASN A 75 11.34 -26.53 -6.46
CA ASN A 75 11.74 -26.17 -7.83
C ASN A 75 12.34 -27.41 -8.50
N VAL A 76 11.64 -27.98 -9.49
CA VAL A 76 12.06 -29.20 -10.18
C VAL A 76 13.38 -29.01 -10.92
N SER A 77 13.70 -27.80 -11.38
CA SER A 77 14.98 -27.51 -12.05
C SER A 77 16.20 -27.63 -11.13
N LEU A 78 16.01 -27.63 -9.81
CA LEU A 78 17.08 -27.88 -8.83
C LEU A 78 17.27 -29.37 -8.51
N GLY A 79 16.42 -30.26 -9.03
CA GLY A 79 16.52 -31.69 -8.77
C GLY A 79 16.37 -32.05 -7.28
N ALA A 80 17.15 -33.02 -6.81
CA ALA A 80 17.06 -33.53 -5.44
C ALA A 80 17.53 -32.53 -4.35
N THR A 81 18.26 -31.48 -4.72
CA THR A 81 18.75 -30.46 -3.79
C THR A 81 17.78 -29.29 -3.59
N SER A 82 16.60 -29.37 -4.24
CA SER A 82 15.59 -28.32 -4.17
C SER A 82 15.09 -28.10 -2.73
N PRO A 83 15.12 -26.86 -2.21
CA PRO A 83 14.44 -26.51 -0.97
C PRO A 83 12.93 -26.78 -1.04
N SER A 84 12.31 -27.01 0.12
CA SER A 84 10.86 -27.17 0.23
C SER A 84 10.11 -25.87 0.57
N THR A 85 10.86 -24.78 0.75
CA THR A 85 10.36 -23.45 1.06
C THR A 85 11.13 -22.41 0.27
N PHE A 86 10.44 -21.40 -0.26
CA PHE A 86 11.08 -20.29 -0.98
C PHE A 86 10.54 -18.92 -0.59
N ASP A 87 11.43 -17.92 -0.49
CA ASP A 87 11.04 -16.50 -0.50
C ASP A 87 10.78 -16.08 -1.95
N ALA A 88 9.51 -15.89 -2.28
CA ALA A 88 9.04 -15.56 -3.61
C ALA A 88 8.99 -14.03 -3.85
N GLY A 89 9.53 -13.23 -2.93
CA GLY A 89 9.67 -11.79 -3.05
C GLY A 89 8.49 -11.02 -2.47
N ALA A 90 8.41 -9.73 -2.82
CA ALA A 90 7.42 -8.85 -2.25
C ALA A 90 7.01 -7.70 -3.18
N VAL A 91 5.83 -7.14 -2.92
CA VAL A 91 5.41 -5.85 -3.45
C VAL A 91 5.25 -4.86 -2.30
N ARG A 92 5.79 -3.65 -2.48
CA ARG A 92 5.75 -2.59 -1.48
C ARG A 92 5.18 -1.32 -2.07
N TYR A 93 4.32 -0.68 -1.31
CA TYR A 93 3.69 0.59 -1.60
C TYR A 93 3.91 1.57 -0.45
N GLN A 94 4.25 2.82 -0.78
CA GLN A 94 4.39 3.91 0.18
C GLN A 94 3.71 5.16 -0.36
N GLN A 95 3.06 5.91 0.52
CA GLN A 95 2.35 7.13 0.16
C GLN A 95 2.59 8.22 1.19
N PHE A 96 2.74 9.45 0.70
CA PHE A 96 2.75 10.68 1.48
C PHE A 96 1.68 11.60 0.91
N VAL A 97 0.83 12.17 1.78
CA VAL A 97 -0.21 13.13 1.40
C VAL A 97 -0.08 14.36 2.28
N THR A 98 0.07 15.52 1.66
CA THR A 98 0.06 16.81 2.34
C THR A 98 -1.21 17.55 1.93
N ASP A 99 -2.00 17.95 2.91
CA ASP A 99 -3.22 18.75 2.70
C ASP A 99 -3.05 20.09 3.38
N LEU A 100 -3.34 21.18 2.66
CA LEU A 100 -3.36 22.53 3.20
C LEU A 100 -4.68 23.19 2.83
N THR A 101 -5.39 23.71 3.83
CA THR A 101 -6.60 24.51 3.66
C THR A 101 -6.43 25.85 4.37
N LEU A 102 -6.76 26.93 3.66
CA LEU A 102 -6.88 28.28 4.20
C LEU A 102 -8.35 28.66 4.13
N SER A 103 -8.90 29.19 5.23
CA SER A 103 -10.27 29.68 5.26
C SER A 103 -10.37 31.02 5.95
N LYS A 104 -11.39 31.81 5.61
CA LYS A 104 -11.66 33.09 6.24
C LYS A 104 -13.15 33.26 6.47
N ALA A 105 -13.52 33.59 7.70
CA ALA A 105 -14.88 33.96 8.03
C ALA A 105 -15.19 35.35 7.45
N LEU A 106 -16.38 35.51 6.87
CA LEU A 106 -16.90 36.76 6.33
C LEU A 106 -18.19 37.12 7.10
N PRO A 107 -18.06 37.73 8.30
CA PRO A 107 -19.21 37.99 9.18
C PRO A 107 -20.28 38.86 8.52
N PHE A 108 -19.88 39.73 7.61
CA PHE A 108 -20.74 40.66 6.85
C PHE A 108 -21.58 39.99 5.76
N LEU A 109 -21.38 38.70 5.47
CA LEU A 109 -22.14 37.88 4.52
C LEU A 109 -23.02 36.85 5.24
N ALA A 110 -23.87 37.30 6.18
CA ALA A 110 -24.73 36.42 6.99
C ALA A 110 -23.98 35.28 7.71
N GLY A 111 -22.73 35.52 8.12
CA GLY A 111 -21.88 34.51 8.74
C GLY A 111 -21.22 33.51 7.77
N GLY A 112 -21.14 33.84 6.47
CA GLY A 112 -20.50 33.00 5.47
C GLY A 112 -18.98 32.86 5.65
N ASN A 113 -18.38 31.86 4.99
CA ASN A 113 -16.95 31.62 4.96
C ASN A 113 -16.45 31.38 3.52
N ILE A 114 -15.19 31.72 3.26
CA ILE A 114 -14.47 31.30 2.05
C ILE A 114 -13.37 30.33 2.43
N ALA A 115 -13.13 29.32 1.61
CA ALA A 115 -12.01 28.40 1.80
C ALA A 115 -11.35 28.04 0.45
N ILE A 116 -10.03 27.92 0.49
CA ILE A 116 -9.21 27.40 -0.59
C ILE A 116 -8.29 26.34 -0.02
N GLY A 117 -8.07 25.26 -0.77
CA GLY A 117 -7.18 24.20 -0.32
C GLY A 117 -6.49 23.48 -1.47
N GLY A 118 -5.40 22.82 -1.13
CA GLY A 118 -4.63 22.00 -2.04
C GLY A 118 -4.15 20.72 -1.38
N GLN A 119 -4.08 19.66 -2.16
CA GLN A 119 -3.50 18.38 -1.78
C GLN A 119 -2.33 18.06 -2.69
N PHE A 120 -1.22 17.65 -2.09
CA PHE A 120 -0.08 17.05 -2.77
C PHE A 120 0.08 15.61 -2.32
N ARG A 121 0.16 14.68 -3.28
CA ARG A 121 0.36 13.27 -3.02
C ARG A 121 1.59 12.76 -3.75
N HIS A 122 2.46 12.04 -3.03
CA HIS A 122 3.59 11.32 -3.59
C HIS A 122 3.51 9.83 -3.24
N GLU A 123 3.62 8.98 -4.26
CA GLU A 123 3.48 7.53 -4.13
C GLU A 123 4.68 6.81 -4.71
N LYS A 124 5.10 5.73 -4.04
CA LYS A 124 6.20 4.88 -4.49
C LYS A 124 5.77 3.42 -4.46
N TYR A 125 5.87 2.78 -5.61
CA TYR A 125 5.70 1.34 -5.77
C TYR A 125 7.05 0.67 -6.04
N LYS A 126 7.27 -0.50 -5.44
CA LYS A 126 8.46 -1.32 -5.67
C LYS A 126 8.12 -2.80 -5.67
N ILE A 127 8.58 -3.51 -6.70
CA ILE A 127 8.67 -4.97 -6.68
C ILE A 127 10.05 -5.35 -6.14
N ILE A 128 10.08 -6.27 -5.19
CA ILE A 128 11.28 -6.78 -4.53
C ILE A 128 11.43 -8.23 -4.98
N SER A 129 12.59 -8.55 -5.55
CA SER A 129 12.86 -9.91 -6.01
C SER A 129 12.85 -10.88 -4.83
N GLY A 130 12.33 -12.09 -5.09
CA GLY A 130 12.54 -13.23 -4.21
C GLY A 130 13.95 -13.78 -4.34
N GLU A 131 14.21 -14.90 -3.69
CA GLU A 131 15.49 -15.57 -3.82
C GLU A 131 15.66 -16.20 -5.21
N PRO A 132 16.91 -16.33 -5.72
CA PRO A 132 17.15 -16.84 -7.07
C PRO A 132 16.61 -18.26 -7.28
N ASN A 133 16.73 -19.12 -6.27
CA ASN A 133 16.28 -20.51 -6.35
C ASN A 133 14.76 -20.65 -6.50
N ALA A 134 13.99 -19.63 -6.09
CA ALA A 134 12.54 -19.58 -6.29
C ALA A 134 12.15 -19.40 -7.77
N SER A 135 13.02 -18.78 -8.58
CA SER A 135 12.69 -18.34 -9.95
C SER A 135 13.57 -18.92 -11.04
N VAL A 136 14.66 -19.61 -10.69
CA VAL A 136 15.56 -20.25 -11.66
C VAL A 136 14.88 -21.41 -12.39
N GLY A 137 15.11 -21.53 -13.69
CA GLY A 137 14.52 -22.59 -14.51
C GLY A 137 13.00 -22.52 -14.53
N LEU A 138 12.35 -23.60 -14.10
CA LEU A 138 10.89 -23.67 -13.97
C LEU A 138 10.36 -22.92 -12.74
N GLY A 139 11.24 -22.57 -11.79
CA GLY A 139 10.89 -21.91 -10.54
C GLY A 139 10.23 -22.84 -9.53
N ALA A 140 9.93 -22.28 -8.36
CA ALA A 140 9.19 -22.95 -7.30
C ALA A 140 7.76 -23.23 -7.75
N ASP A 141 7.30 -24.45 -7.51
CA ASP A 141 5.93 -24.85 -7.79
C ASP A 141 4.94 -24.09 -6.92
N GLY A 142 3.79 -23.75 -7.51
CA GLY A 142 2.77 -22.93 -6.88
C GLY A 142 2.98 -21.43 -7.15
N PHE A 143 4.17 -20.91 -6.91
CA PHE A 143 4.52 -19.53 -7.28
C PHE A 143 6.03 -19.34 -7.40
N SER A 144 6.52 -19.08 -8.61
CA SER A 144 7.97 -18.90 -8.89
C SER A 144 8.54 -17.57 -8.38
N GLY A 145 7.70 -16.73 -7.78
CA GLY A 145 8.10 -15.46 -7.22
C GLY A 145 8.37 -14.35 -8.21
N PHE A 146 8.67 -13.19 -7.65
CA PHE A 146 9.08 -12.01 -8.40
C PHE A 146 10.56 -12.09 -8.73
N ASN A 147 10.89 -12.06 -10.03
CA ASN A 147 12.26 -11.87 -10.51
C ASN A 147 12.27 -10.88 -11.68
N PRO A 148 11.98 -9.60 -11.41
CA PRO A 148 11.95 -8.59 -12.45
C PRO A 148 13.36 -8.38 -13.04
N ARG A 149 13.52 -8.66 -14.34
CA ARG A 149 14.77 -8.40 -15.09
C ARG A 149 15.20 -6.93 -15.03
N ASN A 150 14.24 -6.03 -14.93
CA ASN A 150 14.45 -4.65 -14.56
C ASN A 150 13.56 -4.36 -13.35
N PRO A 151 14.11 -4.23 -12.13
CA PRO A 151 13.30 -3.92 -10.96
C PRO A 151 12.52 -2.64 -11.26
N THR A 152 11.20 -2.67 -11.07
CA THR A 152 10.37 -1.47 -11.14
C THR A 152 10.67 -0.62 -9.91
N SER A 153 11.80 0.09 -9.95
CA SER A 153 12.15 1.10 -8.97
C SER A 153 11.38 2.37 -9.31
N GLY A 154 10.24 2.57 -8.63
CA GLY A 154 9.64 3.88 -8.44
C GLY A 154 9.04 4.50 -9.69
N ILE A 155 7.82 4.07 -10.06
CA ILE A 155 6.91 5.03 -10.67
C ILE A 155 6.47 5.96 -9.52
N GLY A 156 7.20 7.07 -9.37
CA GLY A 156 6.78 8.18 -8.51
C GLY A 156 5.56 8.81 -9.14
N LYS A 157 4.36 8.51 -8.62
CA LYS A 157 3.16 9.24 -9.03
C LYS A 157 3.03 10.47 -8.15
N HIS A 158 2.94 11.63 -8.80
CA HIS A 158 2.68 12.89 -8.15
C HIS A 158 1.26 13.32 -8.51
N GLY A 159 0.42 13.50 -7.50
CA GLY A 159 -0.93 14.06 -7.66
C GLY A 159 -0.96 15.45 -7.04
N LEU A 160 -1.47 16.43 -7.78
CA LEU A 160 -1.81 17.74 -7.28
C LEU A 160 -3.31 17.95 -7.51
N ALA A 161 -4.03 18.28 -6.46
CA ALA A 161 -5.43 18.69 -6.57
C ALA A 161 -5.60 20.02 -5.83
N ALA A 162 -6.27 20.99 -6.46
CA ALA A 162 -6.68 22.24 -5.83
C ALA A 162 -8.21 22.26 -5.76
N GLY A 163 -8.76 22.55 -4.59
CA GLY A 163 -10.19 22.61 -4.33
C GLY A 163 -10.61 23.99 -3.84
N HIS A 164 -11.78 24.45 -4.30
CA HIS A 164 -12.49 25.61 -3.78
C HIS A 164 -13.78 25.12 -3.14
N GLN A 165 -13.99 25.36 -1.84
CA GLN A 165 -15.26 25.03 -1.17
C GLN A 165 -16.12 26.29 -1.06
N HIS A 166 -17.33 26.18 -1.62
CA HIS A 166 -18.31 27.22 -1.84
C HIS A 166 -19.10 27.56 -0.57
N LEU A 167 -19.47 28.85 -0.48
CA LEU A 167 -20.24 29.51 0.58
C LEU A 167 -21.42 28.67 1.11
N HIS A 168 -21.40 28.35 2.41
CA HIS A 168 -22.56 27.78 3.10
C HIS A 168 -23.30 28.91 3.85
N LEU A 169 -24.47 29.32 3.34
CA LEU A 169 -25.33 30.30 3.98
C LEU A 169 -26.28 29.57 4.96
N PRO A 170 -26.36 29.96 6.25
CA PRO A 170 -27.40 29.44 7.13
C PRO A 170 -28.78 29.87 6.60
N ALA A 171 -29.73 28.93 6.56
CA ALA A 171 -31.09 29.21 6.11
C ALA A 171 -31.73 30.33 6.95
N TYR A 172 -32.23 31.36 6.27
CA TYR A 172 -32.95 32.47 6.86
C TYR A 172 -34.21 31.94 7.59
N ARG A 173 -34.17 31.85 8.93
CA ARG A 173 -35.36 31.61 9.74
C ARG A 173 -36.12 32.93 9.87
N LYS A 174 -37.22 33.04 9.13
CA LYS A 174 -38.21 34.11 9.31
C LYS A 174 -38.93 33.86 10.64
N SER A 175 -38.64 34.64 11.68
CA SER A 175 -39.43 34.64 12.91
C SER A 175 -40.77 35.32 12.60
N ALA A 176 -41.87 34.59 12.83
CA ALA A 176 -43.22 35.13 12.88
C ALA A 176 -43.48 35.79 14.25
#